data_AF-A0A443RZI7-F1
#
_entry.id   AF-A0A443RZI7-F1
#
_cell.length_a   1.000
_cell.length_b   1.000
_cell.length_c   1.000
_cell.angle_alpha   90.00
_cell.angle_beta   90.00
_cell.angle_gamma   90.00
#
_symmetry.space_group_name_H-M   'P 1'
#
loop_
_entity.id
_entity.type
_entity.pdbx_description
1 polymer ?
#
loop_
_entity_poly.entity_id
_entity_poly.type
_entity_poly.pdbx_seq_one_letter_code
_entity_poly.pdbx_strand_id
1 'polypeptide(L)'
;KIKELTYMHSEGILSGELKHGPLALIDMDMPVIMIVTRDKTYPKCMNALQQVTARDGRPIIICEKDDVDTQNLAFKCLTIPHTVDCLQGILTVIPLQLLSYHIAVLRGCNVDCPRNLAKSVTVE
;
A
#
# COMPACT_ATOMS: atom_id res chain seq x y z
N LYS A 1 4.47 -3.39 8.72
CA LYS A 1 3.48 -4.47 8.89
C LYS A 1 3.71 -5.63 7.94
N ILE A 2 3.60 -5.45 6.61
CA ILE A 2 3.82 -6.55 5.65
C ILE A 2 5.18 -7.24 5.89
N LYS A 3 6.28 -6.49 5.84
CA LYS A 3 7.63 -7.01 6.16
C LYS A 3 7.72 -7.76 7.50
N GLU A 4 7.08 -7.22 8.55
CA GLU A 4 7.14 -7.77 9.91
C GLU A 4 6.38 -9.09 10.03
N LEU A 5 5.15 -9.16 9.49
CA LEU A 5 4.25 -10.29 9.70
C LEU A 5 4.39 -11.39 8.64
N THR A 6 4.75 -11.02 7.40
CA THR A 6 4.73 -11.95 6.25
C THR A 6 6.13 -12.32 5.77
N TYR A 7 7.16 -11.61 6.27
CA TYR A 7 8.56 -11.69 5.82
C TYR A 7 8.78 -11.36 4.34
N MET A 8 7.79 -10.80 3.66
CA MET A 8 7.96 -10.32 2.31
C MET A 8 8.81 -9.06 2.31
N HIS A 9 9.72 -8.97 1.35
CA HIS A 9 10.40 -7.72 1.11
C HIS A 9 9.37 -6.68 0.67
N SER A 10 9.19 -5.64 1.48
CA SER A 10 8.29 -4.53 1.18
C SER A 10 8.99 -3.22 1.51
N GLU A 11 8.86 -2.26 0.61
CA GLU A 11 9.43 -0.92 0.76
C GLU A 11 8.32 0.12 0.59
N GLY A 12 8.35 1.16 1.44
CA GLY A 12 7.44 2.29 1.34
C GLY A 12 8.16 3.43 0.62
N ILE A 13 7.56 3.91 -0.47
CA ILE A 13 8.14 4.95 -1.33
C ILE A 13 7.11 6.06 -1.53
N LEU A 14 7.56 7.31 -1.57
CA LEU A 14 6.70 8.44 -1.91
C LEU A 14 6.32 8.37 -3.39
N SER A 15 5.06 8.65 -3.73
CA SER A 15 4.58 8.58 -5.12
C SER A 15 5.35 9.49 -6.09
N GLY A 16 5.90 10.60 -5.59
CA GLY A 16 6.76 11.50 -6.38
C GLY A 16 8.12 10.90 -6.75
N GLU A 17 8.65 9.98 -5.95
CA GLU A 17 9.99 9.42 -6.10
C GLU A 17 10.04 8.21 -7.06
N LEU A 18 8.88 7.70 -7.47
CA LEU A 18 8.77 6.55 -8.38
C LEU A 18 9.62 6.72 -9.66
N LYS A 19 9.70 7.95 -10.18
CA LYS A 19 10.46 8.27 -11.41
C LYS A 19 11.97 8.22 -11.25
N HIS A 20 12.50 8.26 -10.03
CA HIS A 20 13.93 8.37 -9.79
C HIS A 20 14.65 7.02 -9.72
N GLY A 21 13.99 5.93 -10.15
CA GLY A 21 14.57 4.58 -10.17
C GLY A 21 13.54 3.48 -9.94
N PRO A 22 12.66 3.57 -8.92
CA PRO A 22 11.76 2.47 -8.54
C PRO A 22 10.83 1.98 -9.66
N LEU A 23 10.45 2.85 -10.61
CA LEU A 23 9.66 2.45 -11.78
C LEU A 23 10.32 1.37 -12.65
N ALA A 24 11.65 1.22 -12.60
CA ALA A 24 12.37 0.19 -13.35
C ALA A 24 12.12 -1.22 -12.82
N LEU A 25 11.61 -1.35 -11.58
CA LEU A 25 11.31 -2.64 -10.95
C LEU A 25 9.86 -3.09 -11.19
N ILE A 26 9.02 -2.22 -11.75
CA ILE A 26 7.59 -2.50 -11.92
C ILE A 26 7.38 -3.43 -13.11
N ASP A 27 6.76 -4.58 -12.84
CA ASP A 27 6.28 -5.54 -13.83
C ASP A 27 4.96 -6.18 -13.36
N MET A 28 4.52 -7.23 -14.05
CA MET A 28 3.28 -7.95 -13.72
C MET A 28 3.37 -8.81 -12.45
N ASP A 29 4.58 -9.17 -12.02
CA ASP A 29 4.85 -10.08 -10.91
C ASP A 29 5.10 -9.32 -9.59
N MET A 30 5.58 -8.08 -9.67
CA MET A 30 5.81 -7.22 -8.51
C MET A 30 4.49 -6.62 -7.99
N PRO A 31 4.03 -7.01 -6.79
CA PRO A 31 2.79 -6.46 -6.22
C PRO A 31 3.03 -5.02 -5.76
N VAL A 32 2.23 -4.10 -6.30
CA VAL A 32 2.26 -2.68 -5.95
C VAL A 32 1.02 -2.33 -5.14
N ILE A 33 1.20 -1.67 -4.01
CA ILE A 33 0.09 -1.10 -3.22
C ILE A 33 0.20 0.41 -3.26
N MET A 34 -0.86 1.10 -3.67
CA MET A 34 -0.90 2.55 -3.74
C MET A 34 -2.02 3.12 -2.87
N ILE A 35 -1.76 4.26 -2.24
CA ILE A 35 -2.77 5.04 -1.52
C ILE A 35 -3.07 6.27 -2.38
N VAL A 36 -4.31 6.38 -2.83
CA VAL A 36 -4.77 7.45 -3.73
C VAL A 36 -6.08 8.00 -3.17
N THR A 37 -5.96 9.09 -2.43
CA THR A 37 -7.05 9.77 -1.70
C THR A 37 -7.27 11.16 -2.27
N ARG A 38 -8.49 11.72 -2.19
CA ARG A 38 -8.86 13.00 -2.82
C ARG A 38 -8.38 14.20 -2.02
N ASP A 39 -7.07 14.26 -1.76
CA ASP A 39 -6.39 15.33 -1.07
C ASP A 39 -5.54 16.20 -2.03
N LYS A 40 -4.75 17.12 -1.47
CA LYS A 40 -3.87 18.03 -2.24
C LYS A 40 -2.82 17.30 -3.09
N THR A 41 -2.49 16.06 -2.75
CA THR A 41 -1.53 15.22 -3.47
C THR A 41 -2.17 14.30 -4.50
N TYR A 42 -3.52 14.24 -4.54
CA TYR A 42 -4.26 13.42 -5.49
C TYR A 42 -3.75 13.51 -6.94
N PRO A 43 -3.52 14.70 -7.54
CA PRO A 43 -3.05 14.78 -8.92
C PRO A 43 -1.67 14.14 -9.11
N LYS A 44 -0.79 14.22 -8.09
CA LYS A 44 0.55 13.60 -8.15
C LYS A 44 0.46 12.08 -8.02
N CYS A 45 -0.36 11.60 -7.09
CA CYS A 45 -0.60 10.16 -6.89
C CYS A 45 -1.28 9.52 -8.12
N MET A 46 -2.24 10.21 -8.73
CA MET A 46 -2.90 9.76 -9.97
C MET A 46 -1.93 9.67 -11.15
N ASN A 47 -1.05 10.67 -11.31
CA ASN A 47 0.02 10.62 -12.32
C ASN A 47 0.97 9.43 -12.10
N ALA A 48 1.31 9.13 -10.85
CA ALA A 48 2.13 7.97 -10.51
C ALA A 48 1.40 6.65 -10.83
N LEU A 49 0.11 6.57 -10.51
CA LEU A 49 -0.73 5.40 -10.81
C LEU A 49 -0.79 5.11 -12.31
N GLN A 50 -0.98 6.16 -13.13
CA GLN A 50 -0.96 6.03 -14.58
C GLN A 50 0.39 5.50 -15.10
N GLN A 51 1.51 5.86 -14.47
CA GLN A 51 2.83 5.39 -14.86
C GLN A 51 3.08 3.93 -14.49
N VAL A 52 2.52 3.48 -13.36
CA VAL A 52 2.57 2.07 -12.93
C VAL A 52 1.73 1.21 -13.88
N THR A 53 0.49 1.62 -14.16
CA THR A 53 -0.43 0.89 -15.05
C THR A 53 0.06 0.87 -16.50
N ALA A 54 0.70 1.93 -16.98
CA ALA A 54 1.32 1.97 -18.31
C ALA A 54 2.52 1.03 -18.48
N ARG A 55 3.00 0.40 -17.40
CA ARG A 55 4.10 -0.60 -17.40
C ARG A 55 3.61 -1.99 -17.01
N ASP A 56 2.35 -2.28 -17.28
CA ASP A 56 1.68 -3.54 -16.93
C ASP A 56 1.63 -3.87 -15.43
N GLY A 57 1.97 -2.90 -14.57
CA GLY A 57 1.84 -3.03 -13.13
C GLY A 57 0.39 -3.27 -12.75
N ARG A 58 0.16 -4.14 -11.76
CA ARG A 58 -1.17 -4.51 -11.26
C ARG A 58 -1.41 -3.95 -9.85
N PRO A 59 -1.64 -2.63 -9.70
CA PRO A 59 -1.70 -2.01 -8.40
C PRO A 59 -2.98 -2.38 -7.64
N ILE A 60 -2.81 -2.70 -6.36
CA ILE A 60 -3.90 -2.73 -5.37
C ILE A 60 -4.02 -1.31 -4.80
N ILE A 61 -5.16 -0.67 -4.98
CA ILE A 61 -5.33 0.74 -4.64
C ILE A 61 -6.23 0.90 -3.42
N ILE A 62 -5.76 1.67 -2.45
CA ILE A 62 -6.60 2.20 -1.37
C ILE A 62 -7.10 3.57 -1.82
N CYS A 63 -8.41 3.70 -2.01
CA CYS A 63 -9.04 4.91 -2.53
C CYS A 63 -10.40 5.16 -1.87
N GLU A 64 -10.99 6.31 -2.16
CA GLU A 64 -12.33 6.64 -1.65
C GLU A 64 -13.42 5.83 -2.35
N LYS A 65 -14.50 5.53 -1.63
CA LYS A 65 -15.59 4.66 -2.10
C LYS A 65 -16.20 5.08 -3.43
N ASP A 66 -16.31 6.38 -3.68
CA ASP A 66 -16.96 6.94 -4.87
C ASP A 66 -15.94 7.46 -5.91
N ASP A 67 -14.65 7.15 -5.75
CA ASP A 67 -13.59 7.55 -6.68
C ASP A 67 -13.49 6.62 -7.89
N VAL A 68 -14.44 6.77 -8.82
CA VAL A 68 -14.54 5.94 -10.04
C VAL A 68 -13.29 6.07 -10.92
N ASP A 69 -12.70 7.28 -11.02
CA ASP A 69 -11.52 7.53 -11.84
C ASP A 69 -10.33 6.67 -11.39
N THR A 70 -10.07 6.66 -10.09
CA THR A 70 -9.00 5.86 -9.50
C THR A 70 -9.29 4.37 -9.59
N GLN A 71 -10.55 3.97 -9.36
CA GLN A 71 -10.94 2.56 -9.38
C GLN A 71 -10.79 1.94 -10.78
N ASN A 72 -11.04 2.70 -11.85
CA ASN A 72 -10.88 2.24 -13.23
C ASN A 72 -9.44 1.87 -13.62
N LEU A 73 -8.44 2.41 -12.91
CA LEU A 73 -7.02 2.11 -13.15
C LEU A 73 -6.49 1.00 -12.23
N ALA A 74 -7.28 0.52 -11.28
CA ALA A 74 -6.83 -0.46 -10.30
C ALA A 74 -6.93 -1.89 -10.81
N PHE A 75 -5.99 -2.74 -10.40
CA PHE A 75 -6.19 -4.19 -10.51
C PHE A 75 -7.17 -4.69 -9.43
N LYS A 76 -7.06 -4.13 -8.21
CA LYS A 76 -8.00 -4.32 -7.09
C LYS A 76 -8.12 -3.03 -6.29
N CYS A 77 -9.30 -2.79 -5.74
CA CYS A 77 -9.56 -1.63 -4.88
C CYS A 77 -9.91 -2.05 -3.46
N LEU A 78 -9.40 -1.27 -2.50
CA LEU A 78 -9.81 -1.27 -1.11
C LEU A 78 -10.39 0.12 -0.83
N THR A 79 -11.71 0.22 -0.79
CA THR A 79 -12.38 1.50 -0.60
C THR A 79 -12.46 1.90 0.87
N ILE A 80 -12.19 3.16 1.15
CA ILE A 80 -12.39 3.80 2.46
C ILE A 80 -13.41 4.95 2.33
N PRO A 81 -14.11 5.33 3.41
CA PRO A 81 -14.97 6.50 3.38
C PRO A 81 -14.12 7.78 3.27
N HIS A 82 -14.70 8.80 2.65
CA HIS A 82 -14.11 10.14 2.66
C HIS A 82 -14.00 10.68 4.09
N THR A 83 -12.92 11.39 4.40
CA THR A 83 -12.70 12.01 5.71
C THR A 83 -11.87 13.29 5.56
N VAL A 84 -11.77 14.05 6.65
CA VAL A 84 -10.87 15.21 6.75
C VAL A 84 -9.40 14.79 6.71
N ASP A 85 -8.55 15.65 6.12
CA ASP A 85 -7.11 15.40 5.90
C ASP A 85 -6.39 14.83 7.13
N CYS A 86 -6.66 15.37 8.33
CA CYS A 86 -5.98 14.95 9.56
C CYS A 86 -6.32 13.53 10.03
N LEU A 87 -7.42 12.95 9.54
CA LEU A 87 -7.84 11.58 9.86
C LEU A 87 -7.58 10.59 8.72
N GLN A 88 -7.16 11.06 7.54
CA GLN A 88 -6.93 10.23 6.35
C GLN A 88 -5.91 9.11 6.63
N GLY A 89 -4.82 9.43 7.34
CA GLY A 89 -3.79 8.46 7.73
C GLY A 89 -4.32 7.32 8.60
N ILE A 90 -5.28 7.62 9.48
CA ILE A 90 -5.91 6.63 10.37
C ILE A 90 -6.77 5.66 9.56
N LEU A 91 -7.56 6.17 8.61
CA LEU A 91 -8.41 5.30 7.79
C LEU A 91 -7.61 4.45 6.80
N THR A 92 -6.56 5.02 6.21
CA THR A 92 -5.72 4.32 5.21
C THR A 92 -4.85 3.22 5.82
N VAL A 93 -4.49 3.29 7.11
CA VAL A 93 -3.65 2.25 7.74
C VAL A 93 -4.43 0.98 8.06
N ILE A 94 -5.73 1.08 8.34
CA ILE A 94 -6.59 -0.06 8.71
C ILE A 94 -6.60 -1.16 7.63
N PRO A 95 -6.89 -0.86 6.34
CA PRO A 95 -6.87 -1.90 5.29
C PRO A 95 -5.47 -2.49 5.10
N LEU A 96 -4.40 -1.70 5.28
CA LEU A 96 -3.02 -2.21 5.21
C LEU A 96 -2.68 -3.18 6.35
N GLN A 97 -3.16 -2.90 7.56
CA GLN A 97 -3.00 -3.79 8.71
C GLN A 97 -3.76 -5.11 8.49
N LEU A 98 -5.02 -5.04 8.05
CA LEU A 98 -5.84 -6.21 7.73
C LEU A 98 -5.23 -7.04 6.59
N LEU A 99 -4.76 -6.37 5.52
CA LEU A 99 -4.07 -7.04 4.42
C LEU A 99 -2.83 -7.79 4.91
N SER A 100 -1.99 -7.14 5.72
CA SER A 100 -0.81 -7.77 6.29
C SER A 100 -1.15 -8.96 7.19
N TYR A 101 -2.21 -8.84 7.99
CA TYR A 101 -2.70 -9.92 8.85
C TYR A 101 -3.15 -11.12 8.02
N HIS A 102 -4.03 -10.92 7.04
CA HIS A 102 -4.55 -12.00 6.21
C HIS A 102 -3.47 -12.69 5.38
N ILE A 103 -2.50 -11.93 4.84
CA ILE A 103 -1.35 -12.53 4.16
C ILE A 103 -0.53 -13.39 5.12
N ALA A 104 -0.28 -12.93 6.34
CA ALA A 104 0.50 -13.69 7.33
C ALA A 104 -0.22 -14.99 7.73
N VAL A 105 -1.53 -14.94 7.98
CA VAL A 105 -2.35 -16.12 8.29
C VAL A 105 -2.33 -17.12 7.13
N LEU A 106 -2.54 -16.67 5.89
CA LEU A 106 -2.50 -17.53 4.70
C LEU A 106 -1.14 -18.17 4.48
N ARG A 107 -0.06 -17.50 4.90
CA ARG A 107 1.32 -18.03 4.83
C ARG A 107 1.70 -18.88 6.03
N GLY A 108 0.80 -19.12 6.99
CA GLY A 108 1.12 -19.85 8.22
C GLY A 108 2.15 -19.17 9.11
N CYS A 109 2.27 -17.84 9.02
CA CYS A 109 3.19 -17.07 9.87
C CYS A 109 2.58 -16.87 11.27
N ASN A 110 3.43 -16.84 12.30
CA ASN A 110 3.00 -16.45 13.65
C ASN A 110 2.78 -14.93 13.70
N VAL A 111 1.52 -14.52 13.68
CA VAL A 111 1.13 -13.10 13.65
C VAL A 111 1.43 -12.39 14.97
N ASP A 112 1.26 -13.07 16.10
CA ASP A 112 1.42 -12.48 17.43
C ASP A 112 2.90 -12.38 17.84
N CYS A 113 3.69 -13.37 17.43
CA CYS A 113 5.12 -13.45 17.71
C CYS A 113 5.91 -13.65 16.40
N PRO A 114 6.04 -12.59 15.56
CA PRO A 114 6.86 -12.67 14.35
C PRO A 114 8.33 -12.91 14.70
N ARG A 115 9.01 -13.69 13.86
CA ARG A 115 10.40 -14.10 14.12
C ARG A 115 11.32 -12.89 14.28
N ASN A 116 12.29 -13.00 15.18
CA ASN A 116 13.36 -12.02 15.39
C ASN A 116 12.87 -10.60 15.77
N LEU A 117 11.63 -10.48 16.27
CA LEU A 117 11.07 -9.22 16.76
C LEU A 117 10.68 -9.36 18.23
N ALA A 118 10.95 -8.31 19.00
CA ALA A 118 10.47 -8.14 20.36
C ALA A 118 9.40 -7.05 20.40
N LYS A 119 8.45 -7.15 21.33
CA LYS A 119 7.40 -6.14 21.50
C LYS A 119 7.94 -4.76 21.87
N SER A 120 9.03 -4.75 22.63
CA SER A 120 9.78 -3.56 23.02
C SER A 120 11.25 -3.95 23.09
N VAL A 121 12.12 -3.06 22.62
CA VAL A 121 13.58 -3.20 22.75
C VAL A 121 13.96 -2.43 24.01
N THR A 122 14.37 -3.16 25.05
CA THR A 122 14.63 -2.59 26.40
C THR A 122 16.10 -2.58 26.77
N VAL A 123 16.98 -3.00 25.85
CA VAL A 123 18.44 -3.07 26.05
C VAL A 123 19.12 -2.42 24.84
N GLU A 124 20.23 -1.72 25.09
CA GLU A 124 21.12 -1.13 24.08
C GLU A 124 22.17 -2.13 23.60
#